data_AF-A0A6B9YPV2-F1
#
_entry.id   AF-A0A6B9YPV2-F1
#
_cell.length_a   1.000
_cell.length_b   1.000
_cell.length_c   1.000
_cell.angle_alpha   90.00
_cell.angle_beta   90.00
_cell.angle_gamma   90.00
#
_symmetry.space_group_name_H-M   'P 1'
#
loop_
_entity.id
_entity.type
_entity.pdbx_description
1 polymer ?
#
loop_
_entity_poly.entity_id
_entity_poly.type
_entity_poly.pdbx_seq_one_letter_code
_entity_poly.pdbx_strand_id
1 'polypeptide(L)'
;MNLLRWIVLAGIFTMPFVVLGQSTSTSQTQASTPQKKQAQQPVRMNEGERVFMQNCSRCHNPPDGFSPRIAGSIVRHMRVRANLSERDAQALLRFFNP
;
A
#
# COMPACT_ATOMS: atom_id res chain seq x y z
N MET A 1 17.45 -26.97 38.70
CA MET A 1 16.90 -25.69 38.18
C MET A 1 16.14 -25.97 36.89
N ASN A 2 14.87 -26.36 37.04
CA ASN A 2 14.08 -27.02 36.00
C ASN A 2 12.59 -26.64 36.16
N LEU A 3 12.21 -25.38 35.91
CA LEU A 3 10.82 -24.93 36.11
C LEU A 3 10.25 -23.95 35.07
N LEU A 4 10.97 -23.59 34.00
CA LEU A 4 10.45 -22.64 33.00
C LEU A 4 9.85 -23.31 31.74
N ARG A 5 9.64 -24.64 31.76
CA ARG A 5 9.11 -25.41 30.60
C ARG A 5 7.66 -25.89 30.77
N TRP A 6 6.89 -25.30 31.69
CA TRP A 6 5.53 -25.77 32.07
C TRP A 6 4.40 -24.76 31.86
N ILE A 7 4.60 -23.67 31.10
CA ILE A 7 3.50 -22.76 30.71
C ILE A 7 3.24 -22.87 29.20
N VAL A 8 3.20 -24.11 28.72
CA VAL A 8 2.45 -24.52 27.54
C VAL A 8 1.54 -25.61 28.08
N LEU A 9 0.31 -25.26 28.45
CA LEU A 9 -0.86 -26.15 28.55
C LEU A 9 -2.04 -25.35 29.15
N ALA A 10 -3.17 -25.38 28.43
CA ALA A 10 -4.51 -25.00 28.88
C ALA A 10 -4.78 -23.49 29.10
N GLY A 11 -5.11 -22.81 28.01
CA GLY A 11 -5.82 -21.54 28.04
C GLY A 11 -6.78 -21.44 26.86
N ILE A 12 -7.80 -22.30 26.83
CA ILE A 12 -8.98 -22.11 25.97
C ILE A 12 -9.68 -20.85 26.50
N PHE A 13 -9.33 -19.70 25.94
CA PHE A 13 -10.02 -18.45 26.24
C PHE A 13 -11.22 -18.35 25.29
N THR A 14 -12.35 -18.91 25.73
CA THR A 14 -13.66 -18.67 25.12
C THR A 14 -13.99 -17.19 25.29
N MET A 15 -13.82 -16.40 24.23
CA MET A 15 -14.32 -15.03 24.18
C MET A 15 -15.86 -15.05 24.16
N PRO A 16 -16.54 -14.42 25.13
CA PRO A 16 -17.98 -14.25 25.05
C PRO A 16 -18.29 -13.20 23.98
N PHE A 17 -19.15 -13.57 23.03
CA PHE A 17 -19.82 -12.62 22.14
C PHE A 17 -20.66 -11.66 22.98
N VAL A 18 -20.17 -10.44 23.19
CA VAL A 18 -20.96 -9.33 23.73
C VAL A 18 -21.54 -8.55 22.55
N VAL A 19 -22.82 -8.82 22.27
CA VAL A 19 -23.69 -7.95 21.46
C VAL A 19 -24.43 -7.05 22.45
N LEU A 20 -24.23 -5.73 22.41
CA LEU A 20 -25.26 -4.71 22.70
C LEU A 20 -24.73 -3.28 22.48
N GLY A 21 -25.50 -2.46 21.78
CA GLY A 21 -25.36 -1.00 21.84
C GLY A 21 -25.68 -0.24 20.56
N GLN A 22 -26.95 -0.22 20.15
CA GLN A 22 -27.45 0.67 19.09
C GLN A 22 -27.25 2.14 19.51
N SER A 23 -26.33 2.84 18.87
CA SER A 23 -26.25 4.30 18.99
C SER A 23 -27.11 4.89 17.87
N THR A 24 -28.33 5.30 18.21
CA THR A 24 -29.16 6.14 17.36
C THR A 24 -28.50 7.51 17.20
N SER A 25 -27.65 7.66 16.18
CA SER A 25 -27.20 8.98 15.73
C SER A 25 -28.37 9.64 15.00
N THR A 26 -29.02 10.52 15.73
CA THR A 26 -29.92 11.59 15.31
C THR A 26 -29.70 12.02 13.86
N SER A 27 -30.75 11.94 13.05
CA SER A 27 -30.84 12.56 11.74
C SER A 27 -30.46 14.04 11.83
N GLN A 28 -29.24 14.38 11.45
CA GLN A 28 -28.87 15.73 11.15
C GLN A 28 -29.24 15.96 9.68
N THR A 29 -30.40 16.57 9.47
CA THR A 29 -30.80 17.15 8.19
C THR A 29 -29.77 18.21 7.80
N GLN A 30 -28.70 17.79 7.13
CA GLN A 30 -27.81 18.69 6.42
C GLN A 30 -28.47 19.01 5.09
N ALA A 31 -28.83 20.28 4.94
CA ALA A 31 -29.37 20.83 3.72
C ALA A 31 -28.53 20.40 2.51
N SER A 32 -29.15 19.65 1.60
CA SER A 32 -28.57 19.22 0.34
C SER A 32 -28.29 20.43 -0.54
N THR A 33 -27.10 21.02 -0.38
CA THR A 33 -26.52 21.81 -1.46
C THR A 33 -26.23 20.83 -2.59
N PRO A 34 -26.67 21.07 -3.84
CA PRO A 34 -26.35 20.18 -4.95
C PRO A 34 -24.85 20.27 -5.20
N GLN A 35 -24.09 19.38 -4.56
CA GLN A 35 -22.69 19.17 -4.89
C GLN A 35 -22.67 18.59 -6.30
N LYS A 36 -22.43 19.48 -7.26
CA LYS A 36 -22.08 19.13 -8.64
C LYS A 36 -21.01 18.06 -8.54
N LYS A 37 -21.38 16.80 -8.84
CA LYS A 37 -20.41 15.72 -9.01
C LYS A 37 -19.51 16.16 -10.15
N GLN A 38 -18.41 16.83 -9.83
CA GLN A 38 -17.29 16.94 -10.74
C GLN A 38 -16.93 15.50 -11.04
N ALA A 39 -17.22 15.07 -12.26
CA ALA A 39 -16.69 13.83 -12.78
C ALA A 39 -15.17 13.92 -12.58
N GLN A 40 -14.64 13.20 -11.60
CA GLN A 40 -13.20 12.96 -11.49
C GLN A 40 -12.81 12.41 -12.86
N GLN A 41 -12.09 13.21 -13.65
CA GLN A 41 -11.45 12.66 -14.82
C GLN A 41 -10.56 11.53 -14.32
N PRO A 42 -10.64 10.32 -14.89
CA PRO A 42 -9.75 9.24 -14.48
C PRO A 42 -8.33 9.75 -14.72
N VAL A 43 -7.59 9.96 -13.62
CA VAL A 43 -6.17 10.30 -13.68
C VAL A 43 -5.54 9.18 -14.48
N ARG A 44 -5.09 9.48 -15.70
CA ARG A 44 -4.42 8.50 -16.54
C ARG A 44 -3.06 8.23 -15.92
N MET A 45 -3.02 7.28 -15.00
CA MET A 45 -1.78 6.83 -14.36
C MET A 45 -0.80 6.42 -15.47
N ASN A 46 0.40 6.98 -15.43
CA ASN A 46 1.40 6.63 -16.43
C ASN A 46 1.92 5.21 -16.16
N GLU A 47 2.43 4.55 -17.19
CA GLU A 47 2.86 3.15 -17.10
C GLU A 47 3.97 2.93 -16.07
N GLY A 48 4.91 3.88 -15.93
CA GLY A 48 6.00 3.73 -14.96
C GLY A 48 5.53 3.91 -13.51
N GLU A 49 4.56 4.78 -13.26
CA GLU A 49 3.89 4.94 -11.97
C GLU A 49 3.14 3.64 -11.59
N ARG A 50 2.44 3.02 -12.55
CA ARG A 50 1.82 1.71 -12.37
C ARG A 50 2.86 0.66 -11.94
N VAL A 51 3.96 0.57 -12.67
CA VAL A 51 5.05 -0.38 -12.40
C VAL A 51 5.67 -0.13 -11.03
N PHE A 52 5.89 1.13 -10.66
CA PHE A 52 6.43 1.53 -9.37
C PHE A 52 5.53 1.05 -8.23
N MET A 53 4.24 1.37 -8.28
CA MET A 53 3.27 0.97 -7.25
C MET A 53 3.15 -0.55 -7.10
N GLN A 54 3.26 -1.29 -8.21
CA GLN A 54 3.14 -2.74 -8.20
C GLN A 54 4.39 -3.45 -7.68
N ASN A 55 5.58 -2.88 -7.86
CA ASN A 55 6.83 -3.63 -7.67
C ASN A 55 7.76 -3.08 -6.59
N CYS A 56 7.82 -1.76 -6.39
CA CYS A 56 8.91 -1.14 -5.65
C CYS A 56 8.75 -1.21 -4.12
N SER A 57 7.52 -1.29 -3.60
CA SER A 57 7.24 -1.40 -2.15
C SER A 57 7.06 -2.83 -1.64
N ARG A 58 7.27 -3.84 -2.50
CA ARG A 58 7.07 -5.26 -2.13
C ARG A 58 8.09 -5.79 -1.13
N CYS A 59 9.30 -5.23 -1.12
CA CYS A 59 10.43 -5.75 -0.34
C CYS A 59 10.97 -4.75 0.68
N HIS A 60 10.87 -3.45 0.41
CA HIS A 60 11.31 -2.38 1.30
C HIS A 60 10.52 -1.11 0.97
N ASN A 61 10.57 -0.10 1.86
CA ASN A 61 10.07 1.22 1.50
C ASN A 61 10.97 1.81 0.40
N PRO A 62 10.43 2.26 -0.75
CA PRO A 62 11.22 2.96 -1.74
C PRO A 62 11.85 4.24 -1.15
N PRO A 63 13.04 4.65 -1.59
CA PRO A 63 13.60 5.94 -1.18
C PRO A 63 12.72 7.09 -1.72
N ASP A 64 12.63 8.19 -0.96
CA ASP A 64 11.83 9.36 -1.33
C ASP A 64 12.32 10.05 -2.62
N GLY A 65 13.58 9.83 -2.98
CA GLY A 65 14.15 10.32 -4.23
C GLY A 65 15.63 9.95 -4.40
N PHE A 66 16.13 10.19 -5.61
CA PHE A 66 17.53 10.01 -5.96
C PHE A 66 17.86 10.84 -7.21
N SER A 67 19.15 11.08 -7.46
CA SER A 67 19.56 11.81 -8.66
C SER A 67 19.25 11.01 -9.94
N PRO A 68 18.87 11.68 -11.04
CA PRO A 68 18.61 11.01 -12.33
C PRO A 68 19.78 10.15 -12.83
N ARG A 69 21.01 10.56 -12.50
CA ARG A 69 22.25 9.86 -12.88
C ARG A 69 22.29 8.43 -12.34
N ILE A 70 21.71 8.16 -11.16
CA ILE A 70 21.75 6.83 -10.54
C ILE A 70 20.52 5.97 -10.83
N ALA A 71 19.45 6.55 -11.40
CA ALA A 71 18.22 5.83 -11.77
C ALA A 71 18.51 4.59 -12.65
N GLY A 72 19.40 4.74 -13.63
CA GLY A 72 19.86 3.65 -14.50
C GLY A 72 20.43 2.45 -13.75
N SER A 73 21.25 2.70 -12.72
CA SER A 73 21.85 1.64 -11.91
C SER A 73 20.83 1.00 -10.98
N ILE A 74 19.95 1.80 -10.37
CA ILE A 74 18.87 1.31 -9.52
C ILE A 74 17.94 0.38 -10.32
N VAL A 75 17.45 0.81 -11.49
CA VAL A 75 16.51 -0.01 -12.27
C VAL A 75 17.17 -1.27 -12.81
N ARG A 76 18.44 -1.23 -13.24
CA ARG A 76 19.16 -2.45 -13.65
C ARG A 76 19.28 -3.46 -12.50
N HIS A 77 19.59 -2.98 -11.29
CA HIS A 77 19.62 -3.82 -10.10
C HIS A 77 18.23 -4.37 -9.77
N MET A 78 17.20 -3.51 -9.80
CA MET A 78 15.82 -3.88 -9.51
C MET A 78 15.19 -4.79 -10.56
N ARG A 79 15.64 -4.76 -11.82
CA ARG A 79 15.21 -5.74 -12.83
C ARG A 79 15.40 -7.17 -12.34
N VAL A 80 16.56 -7.45 -11.76
CA VAL A 80 16.87 -8.78 -11.22
C VAL A 80 16.19 -8.98 -9.86
N ARG A 81 16.26 -8.00 -8.95
CA ARG A 81 15.79 -8.17 -7.56
C ARG A 81 14.26 -8.16 -7.42
N ALA A 82 13.57 -7.37 -8.22
CA ALA A 82 12.11 -7.29 -8.24
C ALA A 82 11.48 -8.07 -9.42
N ASN A 83 12.31 -8.80 -10.19
CA ASN A 83 11.90 -9.60 -11.34
C ASN A 83 11.09 -8.78 -12.38
N LEU A 84 11.59 -7.59 -12.73
CA LEU A 84 10.93 -6.72 -13.71
C LEU A 84 11.18 -7.23 -15.13
N SER A 85 10.16 -7.16 -15.98
CA SER A 85 10.35 -7.33 -17.42
C SER A 85 11.19 -6.19 -18.01
N GLU A 86 11.71 -6.37 -19.23
CA GLU A 86 12.41 -5.29 -19.96
C GLU A 86 11.51 -4.06 -20.16
N ARG A 87 10.23 -4.29 -20.48
CA ARG A 87 9.25 -3.23 -20.66
C ARG A 87 9.02 -2.44 -19.37
N ASP A 88 8.85 -3.15 -18.25
CA ASP A 88 8.61 -2.53 -16.95
C ASP A 88 9.83 -1.73 -16.50
N ALA A 89 11.03 -2.28 -16.67
CA ALA A 89 12.27 -1.57 -16.38
C ALA A 89 12.39 -0.26 -17.18
N GLN A 90 12.08 -0.28 -18.49
CA GLN A 90 12.14 0.94 -19.30
C GLN A 90 11.05 1.95 -18.94
N ALA A 91 9.83 1.50 -18.63
CA ALA A 91 8.76 2.38 -18.16
C ALA A 91 9.15 3.06 -16.84
N LEU A 92 9.72 2.29 -15.92
CA LEU A 92 10.19 2.78 -14.62
C LEU A 92 11.35 3.77 -14.76
N LEU A 93 12.29 3.53 -15.70
CA LEU A 93 13.37 4.47 -16.00
C LEU A 93 12.88 5.83 -16.50
N ARG A 94 11.86 5.84 -17.36
CA ARG A 94 11.24 7.10 -17.83
C ARG A 94 10.49 7.80 -16.70
N PHE A 95 9.84 7.04 -15.82
CA PHE A 95 9.15 7.60 -14.66
C PHE A 95 10.10 8.25 -13.64
N PHE A 96 11.28 7.66 -13.43
CA PHE A 96 12.29 8.25 -12.54
C PHE A 96 13.04 9.44 -13.14
N ASN A 97 13.02 9.61 -14.46
CA ASN A 97 13.71 10.67 -15.19
C ASN A 97 12.74 11.39 -16.15
N PRO A 98 11.75 12.13 -15.64
CA PRO A 98 10.79 12.86 -16.46
C PRO A 98 11.41 14.03 -17.24
#